data_AF-A0A817YZ91-F1
#
_entry.id   AF-A0A817YZ91-F1
#
_cell.length_a   1.000
_cell.length_b   1.000
_cell.length_c   1.000
_cell.angle_alpha   90.00
_cell.angle_beta   90.00
_cell.angle_gamma   90.00
#
_symmetry.space_group_name_H-M   'P 1'
#
loop_
_entity.id
_entity.type
_entity.pdbx_description
1 polymer ?
#
loop_
_entity_poly.entity_id
_entity_poly.type
_entity_poly.pdbx_seq_one_letter_code
_entity_poly.pdbx_strand_id
1 'polypeptide(L)'
;MDVATRCPVAYSLIHNSKLPRGDVRVTYPPGINNPSDLENHLKNVMKKIKEEIHTGFSKKVHEVKIESAEYTDFEILDIPGLVTGNPDPIVRSIVDGIVEAYVRDPRYSIVLLKVADQIRDNATAALRIHELCTAEKGHATNLPP
;
A
#
# COMPACT_ATOMS: atom_id res chain seq x y z
N MET A 1 16.77 -0.20 -10.77
CA MET A 1 16.55 -0.28 -9.31
C MET A 1 15.06 -0.23 -9.10
N ASP A 2 14.44 -1.32 -8.65
CA ASP A 2 13.03 -1.30 -8.25
C ASP A 2 12.89 -0.48 -6.97
N VAL A 3 11.98 0.48 -6.98
CA VAL A 3 11.69 1.33 -5.83
C VAL A 3 10.56 0.67 -5.05
N ALA A 4 10.88 0.07 -3.91
CA ALA A 4 9.89 -0.51 -3.01
C ALA A 4 8.89 0.53 -2.49
N THR A 5 7.66 0.09 -2.18
CA THR A 5 6.58 0.92 -1.62
C THR A 5 7.01 1.64 -0.34
N ARG A 6 6.91 2.98 -0.33
CA ARG A 6 7.35 3.86 0.78
C ARG A 6 6.20 4.58 1.48
N CYS A 7 5.00 4.49 0.95
CA CYS A 7 3.77 4.98 1.57
C CYS A 7 2.61 4.06 1.19
N PRO A 8 1.47 4.10 1.92
CA PRO A 8 0.26 3.43 1.47
C PRO A 8 -0.17 3.93 0.09
N VAL A 9 -0.59 3.02 -0.78
CA VAL A 9 -1.22 3.30 -2.06
C VAL A 9 -2.59 2.65 -2.08
N ALA A 10 -3.64 3.46 -2.18
CA ALA A 10 -5.03 2.99 -2.23
C ALA A 10 -5.50 2.97 -3.68
N TYR A 11 -5.68 1.78 -4.24
CA TYR A 11 -6.22 1.57 -5.58
C TYR A 11 -7.71 1.32 -5.50
N SER A 12 -8.52 2.28 -5.95
CA SER A 12 -9.94 2.07 -6.19
C SER A 12 -10.14 1.58 -7.63
N LEU A 13 -10.54 0.32 -7.77
CA LEU A 13 -10.97 -0.26 -9.04
C LEU A 13 -12.46 -0.02 -9.19
N ILE A 14 -12.86 0.66 -10.26
CA ILE A 14 -14.22 1.16 -10.46
C ILE A 14 -14.78 0.56 -11.74
N HIS A 15 -15.95 -0.06 -11.65
CA HIS A 15 -16.70 -0.53 -12.80
C HIS A 15 -17.30 0.65 -13.57
N ASN A 16 -16.99 0.76 -14.85
CA ASN A 16 -17.60 1.75 -15.73
C ASN A 16 -18.10 1.10 -17.02
N SER A 17 -19.40 0.78 -17.04
CA SER A 17 -20.07 0.14 -18.17
C SER A 17 -20.12 0.98 -19.46
N LYS A 18 -19.73 2.25 -19.40
CA LYS A 18 -19.69 3.16 -20.56
C LYS A 18 -18.36 3.09 -21.32
N LEU A 19 -17.32 2.50 -20.73
CA LEU A 19 -16.05 2.29 -21.41
C LEU A 19 -16.14 1.10 -22.39
N PRO A 20 -15.43 1.14 -23.52
CA PRO A 20 -15.22 -0.04 -24.36
C PRO A 20 -14.58 -1.19 -23.55
N ARG A 21 -14.90 -2.44 -23.90
CA ARG A 21 -14.21 -3.61 -23.31
C ARG A 21 -12.73 -3.59 -23.67
N GLY A 22 -11.86 -3.99 -22.74
CA GLY A 22 -10.41 -3.91 -22.88
C GLY A 22 -9.83 -2.53 -22.54
N ASP A 23 -10.66 -1.48 -22.44
CA ASP A 23 -10.17 -0.16 -22.04
C ASP A 23 -10.01 -0.08 -20.53
N VAL A 24 -8.87 0.49 -20.13
CA VAL A 24 -8.53 0.80 -18.75
C VAL A 24 -8.13 2.26 -18.70
N ARG A 25 -8.78 3.03 -17.82
CA ARG A 25 -8.53 4.45 -17.67
C ARG A 25 -8.11 4.76 -16.24
N VAL A 26 -6.99 5.43 -16.08
CA VAL A 26 -6.63 6.04 -14.80
C VAL A 26 -7.35 7.39 -14.71
N THR A 27 -8.10 7.61 -13.62
CA THR A 27 -8.86 8.85 -13.38
C THR A 27 -8.28 9.69 -12.25
N TYR A 28 -7.43 9.09 -11.43
CA TYR A 28 -6.61 9.79 -10.44
C TYR A 28 -5.29 9.04 -10.24
N PRO A 29 -4.14 9.74 -10.13
CA PRO A 29 -3.96 11.19 -10.06
C PRO A 29 -4.19 11.92 -11.41
N PRO A 30 -4.53 13.24 -11.38
CA PRO A 30 -4.85 13.98 -12.59
C PRO A 30 -3.64 14.09 -13.53
N GLY A 31 -3.91 14.03 -14.84
CA GLY A 31 -2.87 14.06 -15.88
C GLY A 31 -2.25 12.70 -16.20
N ILE A 32 -2.67 11.64 -15.52
CA ILE A 32 -2.27 10.26 -15.81
C ILE A 32 -3.50 9.51 -16.29
N ASN A 33 -3.46 9.06 -17.56
CA ASN A 33 -4.64 8.48 -18.19
C ASN A 33 -4.50 6.99 -18.50
N ASN A 34 -3.29 6.43 -18.45
CA ASN A 34 -3.02 5.02 -18.75
C ASN A 34 -2.14 4.34 -17.68
N PRO A 35 -2.13 3.00 -17.61
CA PRO A 35 -1.40 2.25 -16.59
C PRO A 35 0.13 2.41 -16.63
N SER A 36 0.74 2.55 -17.81
CA SER A 36 2.20 2.69 -17.93
C SER A 36 2.71 4.01 -17.35
N ASP A 37 1.98 5.09 -17.56
CA ASP A 37 2.28 6.39 -16.97
C ASP A 37 2.08 6.38 -15.45
N LEU A 38 1.08 5.65 -14.97
CA LEU A 38 0.84 5.45 -13.54
C LEU A 38 2.01 4.73 -12.86
N GLU A 39 2.54 3.67 -13.47
CA GLU A 39 3.71 2.96 -12.93
C GLU A 39 4.91 3.91 -12.77
N ASN A 40 5.22 4.67 -13.83
CA ASN A 40 6.32 5.64 -13.80
C ASN A 40 6.09 6.74 -12.76
N HIS A 41 4.86 7.21 -12.62
CA HIS A 41 4.50 8.19 -11.60
C HIS A 41 4.70 7.65 -10.20
N LEU A 42 4.21 6.45 -9.90
CA LEU A 42 4.38 5.81 -8.59
C LEU A 42 5.86 5.61 -8.28
N LYS A 43 6.68 5.15 -9.24
CA LYS A 43 8.14 5.05 -9.07
C LYS A 43 8.76 6.40 -8.68
N ASN A 44 8.35 7.49 -9.33
CA ASN A 44 8.82 8.83 -9.01
C ASN A 44 8.36 9.31 -7.63
N VAL A 45 7.10 9.05 -7.25
CA VAL A 45 6.56 9.36 -5.92
C VAL A 45 7.37 8.63 -4.84
N MET A 46 7.58 7.31 -4.99
CA MET A 46 8.33 6.52 -4.02
C MET A 46 9.79 6.94 -3.93
N LYS A 47 10.40 7.32 -5.06
CA LYS A 47 11.77 7.86 -5.10
C LYS A 47 11.86 9.18 -4.33
N LYS A 48 10.95 10.12 -4.57
CA LYS A 48 10.91 11.41 -3.84
C LYS A 48 10.73 11.19 -2.34
N ILE A 49 9.82 10.31 -1.93
CA ILE A 49 9.63 9.98 -0.50
C ILE A 49 10.93 9.46 0.11
N LYS A 50 11.64 8.58 -0.60
CA LYS A 50 12.92 8.03 -0.14
C LYS A 50 14.01 9.10 0.01
N GLU A 51 14.04 10.09 -0.88
CA GLU A 51 15.09 11.11 -0.96
C GLU A 51 14.81 12.33 -0.08
N GLU A 52 13.54 12.72 0.06
CA GLU A 52 13.14 13.99 0.68
C GLU A 52 12.63 13.83 2.11
N ILE A 53 12.13 12.64 2.50
CA ILE A 53 11.67 12.38 3.87
C ILE A 53 12.80 11.73 4.67
N HIS A 54 13.12 12.25 5.85
CA HIS A 54 14.25 11.78 6.67
C HIS A 54 14.19 10.26 6.96
N THR A 55 12.99 9.71 7.06
CA THR A 55 12.73 8.31 7.41
C THR A 55 12.72 7.43 6.16
N GLY A 56 12.61 8.04 4.98
CA GLY A 56 12.36 7.38 3.71
C GLY A 56 10.96 6.76 3.58
N PHE A 57 10.03 7.07 4.50
CA PHE A 57 8.65 6.55 4.50
C PHE A 57 7.64 7.63 4.86
N SER A 58 6.45 7.56 4.25
CA SER A 58 5.34 8.48 4.53
C SER A 58 4.10 7.74 4.99
N LYS A 59 3.42 8.30 5.99
CA LYS A 59 2.07 7.84 6.40
C LYS A 59 0.96 8.36 5.48
N LYS A 60 1.26 9.31 4.59
CA LYS A 60 0.28 9.89 3.67
C LYS A 60 -0.10 8.86 2.61
N VAL A 61 -1.39 8.61 2.46
CA VAL A 61 -1.92 7.72 1.42
C VAL A 61 -1.80 8.38 0.06
N HIS A 62 -1.34 7.61 -0.92
CA HIS A 62 -1.43 7.97 -2.32
C HIS A 62 -2.64 7.28 -2.94
N GLU A 63 -3.65 8.05 -3.33
CA GLU A 63 -4.84 7.51 -3.97
C GLU A 63 -4.59 7.26 -5.46
N VAL A 64 -5.17 6.18 -5.98
CA VAL A 64 -5.18 5.81 -7.39
C VAL A 64 -6.60 5.34 -7.74
N LYS A 65 -7.18 5.89 -8.81
CA LYS A 65 -8.50 5.47 -9.28
C LYS A 65 -8.40 4.97 -10.70
N ILE A 66 -8.90 3.76 -10.93
CA ILE A 66 -8.81 3.07 -12.21
C ILE A 66 -10.20 2.58 -12.59
N GLU A 67 -10.67 2.99 -13.76
CA GLU A 67 -11.94 2.58 -14.34
C GLU A 67 -11.73 1.55 -15.44
N SER A 68 -12.59 0.53 -15.48
CA SER A 68 -12.71 -0.40 -16.60
C SER A 68 -14.12 -0.94 -16.69
N ALA A 69 -14.55 -1.34 -17.88
CA ALA A 69 -15.80 -2.07 -18.07
C ALA A 69 -15.75 -3.50 -17.51
N GLU A 70 -14.56 -4.02 -17.20
CA GLU A 70 -14.33 -5.41 -16.77
C GLU A 70 -14.01 -5.54 -15.29
N TYR A 71 -13.77 -4.44 -14.60
CA TYR A 71 -13.53 -4.46 -13.16
C TYR A 71 -14.82 -4.68 -12.38
N THR A 72 -14.65 -5.25 -11.20
CA THR A 72 -15.61 -5.20 -10.11
C THR A 72 -15.21 -4.06 -9.17
N ASP A 73 -16.18 -3.34 -8.62
CA ASP A 73 -15.91 -2.29 -7.64
C ASP A 73 -15.20 -2.88 -6.41
N PHE A 74 -13.93 -2.51 -6.23
CA PHE A 74 -13.09 -3.05 -5.15
C PHE A 74 -11.93 -2.10 -4.83
N GLU A 75 -11.43 -2.16 -3.59
CA GLU A 75 -10.26 -1.41 -3.15
C GLU A 75 -9.10 -2.33 -2.79
N ILE A 76 -7.91 -2.04 -3.34
CA ILE A 76 -6.66 -2.70 -2.96
C ILE A 76 -5.76 -1.67 -2.27
N LEU A 77 -5.28 -2.00 -1.08
CA LEU A 77 -4.26 -1.22 -0.39
C LEU A 77 -2.91 -1.91 -0.50
N ASP A 78 -1.97 -1.28 -1.19
CA ASP A 78 -0.55 -1.64 -1.12
C ASP A 78 0.11 -0.81 -0.02
N ILE A 79 0.75 -1.46 0.94
CA ILE A 79 1.38 -0.81 2.09
C ILE A 79 2.85 -1.18 2.18
N PRO A 80 3.71 -0.30 2.75
CA PRO A 80 5.11 -0.62 2.96
C PRO A 80 5.30 -1.94 3.71
N GLY A 81 6.17 -2.79 3.18
CA GLY A 81 6.56 -4.03 3.84
C GLY A 81 7.31 -3.77 5.15
N LEU A 82 7.12 -4.64 6.13
CA LEU A 82 7.85 -4.58 7.40
C LEU A 82 9.35 -4.63 7.17
N VAL A 83 10.09 -3.75 7.87
CA VAL A 83 11.55 -3.67 7.74
C VAL A 83 12.20 -4.70 8.65
N THR A 84 12.91 -5.66 8.06
CA THR A 84 13.60 -6.74 8.79
C THR A 84 15.02 -6.33 9.22
N GLY A 85 15.64 -7.12 10.11
CA GLY A 85 16.98 -6.85 10.64
C GLY A 85 17.00 -5.83 11.77
N ASN A 86 18.01 -4.95 11.78
CA ASN A 86 18.17 -3.89 12.79
C ASN A 86 18.04 -2.48 12.16
N PRO A 87 16.86 -2.12 11.61
CA PRO A 87 16.62 -0.78 11.10
C PRO A 87 16.69 0.27 12.22
N ASP A 88 16.86 1.53 11.80
CA ASP A 88 16.69 2.68 12.68
C ASP A 88 15.34 2.60 13.43
N PRO A 89 15.31 2.81 14.76
CA PRO A 89 14.09 2.68 15.57
C PRO A 89 12.94 3.58 15.10
N ILE A 90 13.24 4.77 14.57
CA ILE A 90 12.24 5.72 14.06
C ILE A 90 11.63 5.16 12.77
N VAL A 91 12.47 4.63 11.88
CA VAL A 91 12.01 3.97 10.64
C VAL A 91 11.10 2.79 10.97
N ARG A 92 11.51 1.92 11.90
CA ARG A 92 10.68 0.79 12.35
C ARG A 92 9.34 1.25 12.90
N SER A 93 9.34 2.24 13.80
CA SER A 93 8.12 2.79 14.40
C SER A 93 7.15 3.36 13.36
N ILE A 94 7.66 4.02 12.32
CA ILE A 94 6.82 4.58 11.26
C ILE A 94 6.19 3.49 10.40
N VAL A 95 6.98 2.51 9.96
CA VAL A 95 6.48 1.42 9.13
C VAL A 95 5.49 0.55 9.91
N ASP A 96 5.81 0.17 11.14
CA ASP A 96 4.90 -0.57 12.02
C ASP A 96 3.59 0.20 12.22
N GLY A 97 3.66 1.50 12.48
CA GLY A 97 2.46 2.34 12.65
C GLY A 97 1.63 2.52 11.38
N ILE A 98 2.24 2.43 10.19
CA ILE A 98 1.49 2.37 8.93
C ILE A 98 0.76 1.03 8.84
N VAL A 99 1.48 -0.08 8.99
CA VAL A 99 0.91 -1.43 8.88
C VAL A 99 -0.22 -1.63 9.90
N GLU A 100 0.02 -1.28 11.16
CA GLU A 100 -0.94 -1.37 12.26
C GLU A 100 -2.27 -0.66 11.94
N ALA A 101 -2.21 0.50 11.29
CA ALA A 101 -3.41 1.28 10.96
C ALA A 101 -4.38 0.52 10.03
N TYR A 102 -3.84 -0.31 9.13
CA TYR A 102 -4.64 -1.03 8.12
C TYR A 102 -4.95 -2.47 8.52
N VAL A 103 -4.01 -3.18 9.16
CA VAL A 103 -4.24 -4.59 9.57
C VAL A 103 -5.25 -4.74 10.71
N ARG A 104 -5.58 -3.64 11.39
CA ARG A 104 -6.62 -3.60 12.43
C ARG A 104 -7.99 -3.22 11.92
N ASP A 105 -8.09 -2.69 10.70
CA ASP A 105 -9.37 -2.27 10.16
C ASP A 105 -10.13 -3.51 9.65
N PRO A 106 -11.27 -3.86 10.26
CA PRO A 106 -12.01 -5.08 9.94
C PRO A 106 -12.61 -5.07 8.53
N ARG A 107 -12.58 -3.93 7.82
CA ARG A 107 -13.06 -3.83 6.43
C ARG A 107 -12.11 -4.51 5.45
N TYR A 108 -10.83 -4.70 5.80
CA TYR A 108 -9.82 -5.23 4.90
C TYR A 108 -9.48 -6.69 5.20
N SER A 109 -9.32 -7.47 4.12
CA SER A 109 -8.65 -8.77 4.19
C SER A 109 -7.16 -8.58 3.96
N ILE A 110 -6.33 -9.22 4.79
CA ILE A 110 -4.87 -9.11 4.71
C ILE A 110 -4.33 -10.20 3.78
N VAL A 111 -3.62 -9.79 2.73
CA VAL A 111 -2.91 -10.70 1.82
C VAL A 111 -1.40 -10.54 2.03
N LEU A 112 -0.74 -11.63 2.44
CA LEU A 112 0.72 -11.66 2.60
C LEU A 112 1.34 -12.36 1.39
N LEU A 113 1.94 -11.58 0.49
CA LEU A 113 2.68 -12.09 -0.66
C LEU A 113 4.10 -12.48 -0.23
N LYS A 114 4.51 -13.72 -0.54
CA LYS A 114 5.81 -14.28 -0.12
C LYS A 114 6.58 -14.80 -1.32
N VAL A 115 7.89 -14.54 -1.35
CA VAL A 115 8.84 -15.28 -2.21
C VAL A 115 9.30 -16.53 -1.45
N ALA A 116 9.34 -17.67 -2.13
CA ALA A 116 9.50 -19.00 -1.52
C ALA A 116 10.83 -19.21 -0.77
N ASP A 117 11.85 -18.42 -1.09
CA ASP A 117 13.18 -18.43 -0.48
C ASP A 117 13.28 -17.61 0.82
N GLN A 118 12.30 -16.76 1.13
CA GLN A 118 12.31 -15.87 2.31
C GLN A 118 11.47 -16.38 3.50
N ILE A 119 10.96 -17.62 3.43
CA ILE A 119 9.98 -18.20 4.39
C ILE A 119 10.37 -18.01 5.87
N ARG A 120 11.67 -18.05 6.20
CA ARG A 120 12.15 -17.96 7.60
C ARG A 120 12.06 -16.53 8.16
N ASP A 121 12.52 -15.54 7.42
CA ASP A 121 12.37 -14.12 7.80
C ASP A 121 10.88 -13.70 7.78
N ASN A 122 10.09 -14.38 6.95
CA ASN A 122 8.65 -14.18 6.82
C ASN A 122 7.84 -14.71 8.01
N ALA A 123 8.35 -15.68 8.78
CA ALA A 123 7.68 -16.14 10.00
C ALA A 123 7.66 -15.02 11.05
N THR A 124 8.75 -14.28 11.18
CA THR A 124 8.87 -13.12 12.08
C THR A 124 7.94 -11.98 11.63
N ALA A 125 7.87 -11.68 10.33
CA ALA A 125 6.96 -10.65 9.82
C ALA A 125 5.48 -11.03 10.01
N ALA A 126 5.11 -12.29 9.75
CA ALA A 126 3.73 -12.76 9.97
C ALA A 126 3.36 -12.76 11.46
N LEU A 127 4.27 -13.17 12.34
CA LEU A 127 4.08 -13.08 13.79
C LEU A 127 3.92 -11.63 14.23
N ARG A 128 4.74 -10.71 13.70
CA ARG A 128 4.65 -9.28 14.00
C ARG A 128 3.30 -8.70 13.57
N ILE A 129 2.80 -9.06 12.39
CA ILE A 129 1.46 -8.64 11.94
C ILE A 129 0.39 -9.19 12.88
N HIS A 130 0.48 -10.46 13.28
CA HIS A 130 -0.42 -11.04 14.26
C HIS A 130 -0.40 -10.26 15.59
N GLU A 131 0.78 -9.96 16.14
CA GLU A 131 0.93 -9.13 17.34
C GLU A 131 0.27 -7.75 17.18
N LEU A 132 0.48 -7.10 16.02
CA LEU A 132 -0.14 -5.82 15.72
C LEU A 132 -1.67 -5.94 15.67
N CYS A 133 -2.23 -7.01 15.11
CA CYS A 133 -3.67 -7.29 15.08
C CYS A 133 -4.24 -7.56 16.48
N THR A 134 -3.53 -8.26 17.36
CA THR A 134 -4.06 -8.76 18.64
C THR A 134 -3.73 -7.90 19.87
N ALA A 135 -2.88 -6.88 19.74
CA ALA A 135 -2.53 -6.04 20.88
C ALA A 135 -3.75 -5.23 21.38
N GLU A 136 -4.05 -5.34 22.68
CA GLU A 136 -5.27 -4.84 23.36
C GLU A 136 -5.47 -3.31 23.39
N LYS A 137 -4.66 -2.52 22.67
CA LYS A 137 -4.83 -1.06 22.64
C LYS A 137 -5.83 -0.66 21.58
N GLY A 138 -7.09 -0.51 21.99
CA GLY A 138 -8.15 0.03 21.14
C GLY A 138 -7.85 1.47 20.72
N HIS A 139 -7.70 1.70 19.42
CA HIS A 139 -7.90 2.98 18.76
C HIS A 139 -8.59 2.66 17.44
N ALA A 140 -9.84 3.11 17.29
CA ALA A 140 -10.48 3.16 15.98
C ALA A 140 -9.62 4.09 15.11
N THR A 141 -9.07 3.56 14.02
CA THR A 141 -8.30 4.35 13.09
C THR A 141 -9.27 5.24 12.31
N ASN A 142 -9.06 6.56 12.34
CA ASN A 142 -9.76 7.53 11.48
C ASN A 142 -9.23 7.42 10.04
N LEU A 143 -9.21 6.21 9.49
CA LEU A 143 -8.95 6.04 8.07
C LEU A 143 -10.10 6.69 7.30
N PRO A 144 -9.81 7.33 6.15
CA PRO A 144 -10.87 7.82 5.30
C PRO A 144 -11.85 6.68 4.95
N PRO A 145 -13.14 7.00 4.72
CA PRO A 145 -14.15 6.02 4.36
C PRO A 145 -13.74 5.23 3.12
#